data_AF-A0A7S6LXT1-F1
#
_entry.id   AF-A0A7S6LXT1-F1
#
_cell.length_a   1.000
_cell.length_b   1.000
_cell.length_c   1.000
_cell.angle_alpha   90.00
_cell.angle_beta   90.00
_cell.angle_gamma   90.00
#
_symmetry.space_group_name_H-M   'P 1'
#
loop_
_entity.id
_entity.type
_entity.pdbx_description
1 polymer ?
#
loop_
_entity_poly.entity_id
_entity_poly.type
_entity_poly.pdbx_seq_one_letter_code
_entity_poly.pdbx_strand_id
1 'polypeptide(L)'
;MSAQKNTSVTLGEHFEKFLAHQVETGRYSSVSEVVRAGLRLLEEREQLELDALRAEIAAGRASSPAKSAEAVFDRLEAKYAAQVER
;
A
#
# COMPACT_ATOMS: atom_id res chain seq x y z
N MET A 1 -28.38 5.20 -9.37
CA MET A 1 -27.99 6.48 -9.99
C MET A 1 -26.74 6.99 -9.30
N SER A 2 -25.59 7.01 -9.97
CA SER A 2 -24.38 7.60 -9.38
C SER A 2 -24.56 9.12 -9.36
N ALA A 3 -24.73 9.69 -8.17
CA ALA A 3 -24.77 11.14 -8.03
C ALA A 3 -23.35 11.69 -8.25
N GLN A 4 -23.10 12.29 -9.41
CA GLN A 4 -21.89 13.05 -9.65
C GLN A 4 -21.94 14.29 -8.74
N LYS A 5 -21.02 14.36 -7.77
CA LYS A 5 -20.87 15.52 -6.89
C LYS A 5 -19.72 16.38 -7.40
N ASN A 6 -19.99 17.68 -7.58
CA ASN A 6 -18.93 18.64 -7.88
C ASN A 6 -18.25 19.05 -6.56
N THR A 7 -16.96 18.77 -6.46
CA THR A 7 -16.14 19.09 -5.29
C THR A 7 -15.16 20.19 -5.65
N SER A 8 -15.19 21.29 -4.90
CA SER A 8 -14.17 22.34 -4.98
C SER A 8 -13.06 22.01 -3.98
N VAL A 9 -11.82 22.08 -4.43
CA VAL A 9 -10.61 21.78 -3.65
C VAL A 9 -9.55 22.82 -3.95
N THR A 10 -8.91 23.33 -2.90
CA THR A 10 -7.78 24.25 -3.03
C THR A 10 -6.49 23.44 -3.17
N LEU A 11 -5.70 23.76 -4.18
CA LEU A 11 -4.41 23.12 -4.44
C LEU A 11 -3.28 24.12 -4.22
N GLY A 12 -2.10 23.61 -3.86
CA GLY A 12 -0.90 24.44 -3.82
C GLY A 12 -0.31 24.66 -5.21
N GLU A 13 0.51 25.70 -5.36
CA GLU A 13 1.14 26.13 -6.63
C GLU A 13 1.85 24.98 -7.38
N HIS A 14 2.48 24.06 -6.64
CA HIS A 14 3.13 22.88 -7.22
C HIS A 14 2.15 22.01 -8.02
N PHE A 15 0.99 21.70 -7.44
CA PHE A 15 0.01 20.83 -8.08
C PHE A 15 -0.73 21.55 -9.20
N GLU A 16 -0.95 22.85 -9.10
CA GLU A 16 -1.52 23.64 -10.20
C GLU A 16 -0.63 23.57 -11.44
N LYS A 17 0.69 23.79 -11.29
CA LYS A 17 1.67 23.67 -12.39
C LYS A 17 1.69 22.26 -12.99
N PHE A 18 1.69 21.24 -12.12
CA PHE A 18 1.64 19.85 -12.57
C PHE A 18 0.37 19.57 -13.39
N LEU A 19 -0.80 19.94 -12.86
CA LEU A 19 -2.08 19.71 -13.53
C LEU A 19 -2.17 20.45 -14.87
N ALA A 20 -1.71 21.70 -14.92
CA ALA A 20 -1.65 22.49 -16.16
C ALA A 20 -0.76 21.79 -17.20
N HIS A 21 0.46 21.39 -16.83
CA HIS A 21 1.36 20.67 -17.72
C HIS A 21 0.75 19.36 -18.27
N GLN A 22 0.05 18.62 -17.41
CA GLN A 22 -0.60 17.36 -17.80
C GLN A 22 -1.73 17.56 -18.83
N VAL A 23 -2.39 18.72 -18.81
CA VAL A 23 -3.42 19.07 -19.80
C VAL A 23 -2.80 19.68 -21.06
N GLU A 24 -1.83 20.59 -20.91
CA GLU A 24 -1.12 21.22 -22.04
C GLU A 24 -0.41 20.21 -22.94
N THR A 25 0.15 19.15 -22.36
CA THR A 25 0.77 18.06 -23.11
C THR A 25 -0.23 17.15 -23.83
N GLY A 26 -1.54 17.36 -23.63
CA GLY A 26 -2.60 16.55 -24.21
C GLY A 26 -2.76 15.16 -23.59
N ARG A 27 -2.04 14.84 -22.51
CA ARG A 27 -2.19 13.54 -21.82
C ARG A 27 -3.57 13.39 -21.20
N TYR A 28 -4.19 14.51 -20.80
CA TYR A 28 -5.54 14.54 -20.25
C TYR A 28 -6.32 15.72 -20.82
N SER A 29 -7.64 15.56 -20.93
CA SER A 29 -8.55 16.56 -21.50
C SER A 29 -8.94 17.67 -20.53
N SER A 30 -8.77 17.45 -19.21
CA SER A 30 -9.14 18.41 -18.18
C SER A 30 -8.45 18.14 -16.85
N VAL A 31 -8.36 19.16 -16.00
CA VAL A 31 -7.87 19.04 -14.62
C VAL A 31 -8.64 17.97 -13.83
N SER A 32 -9.97 17.95 -13.96
CA SER A 32 -10.81 16.96 -13.27
C SER A 32 -10.48 15.52 -13.70
N GLU A 33 -10.03 15.32 -14.95
CA GLU A 33 -9.58 14.01 -15.40
C GLU A 33 -8.26 13.60 -14.77
N VAL A 34 -7.29 14.51 -14.67
CA VAL A 34 -6.02 14.26 -13.99
C VAL A 34 -6.25 13.91 -12.52
N VAL A 35 -7.13 14.66 -11.83
CA VAL A 35 -7.48 14.40 -10.42
C VAL A 35 -8.11 13.02 -10.27
N ARG A 36 -9.05 12.64 -11.14
CA ARG A 36 -9.65 11.29 -11.11
C ARG A 36 -8.61 10.20 -11.37
N ALA A 37 -7.68 10.40 -12.31
CA ALA A 37 -6.61 9.45 -12.57
C ALA A 37 -5.70 9.28 -11.34
N GLY A 38 -5.37 10.39 -10.66
CA GLY A 38 -4.61 10.35 -9.39
C GLY A 38 -5.35 9.59 -8.28
N LEU A 39 -6.66 9.83 -8.13
CA LEU A 39 -7.47 9.13 -7.13
C LEU A 39 -7.58 7.62 -7.41
N ARG A 40 -7.71 7.21 -8.68
CA ARG A 40 -7.71 5.79 -9.06
C ARG A 40 -6.38 5.12 -8.71
N LEU A 41 -5.26 5.77 -9.00
CA LEU A 41 -3.94 5.25 -8.64
C LEU A 41 -3.77 5.11 -7.12
N LEU A 42 -4.31 6.06 -6.34
CA LEU A 42 -4.31 5.96 -4.89
C LEU A 42 -5.15 4.76 -4.41
N GLU A 43 -6.36 4.61 -4.92
CA GLU A 43 -7.25 3.49 -4.60
C GLU A 43 -6.63 2.13 -4.96
N GLU A 44 -6.07 2.01 -6.17
CA GLU A 44 -5.37 0.80 -6.63
C GLU A 44 -4.21 0.44 -5.70
N ARG A 45 -3.41 1.44 -5.30
CA ARG A 45 -2.31 1.21 -4.37
C ARG A 45 -2.78 0.74 -3.00
N GLU A 46 -3.78 1.42 -2.41
CA GLU A 46 -4.33 1.05 -1.11
C GLU A 46 -4.92 -0.36 -1.14
N GLN A 47 -5.61 -0.71 -2.23
CA GLN A 47 -6.17 -2.05 -2.42
C GLN A 47 -5.06 -3.12 -2.53
N LEU A 48 -4.00 -2.86 -3.29
CA LEU A 48 -2.86 -3.77 -3.42
C LEU A 48 -2.16 -3.99 -2.07
N GLU A 49 -1.96 -2.93 -1.28
CA GLU A 49 -1.36 -3.02 0.06
C GLU A 49 -2.23 -3.88 1.01
N LEU A 50 -3.55 -3.68 0.97
CA LEU A 50 -4.50 -4.48 1.77
C LEU A 50 -4.55 -5.95 1.34
N ASP A 51 -4.54 -6.22 0.03
CA ASP A 51 -4.60 -7.58 -0.48
C ASP A 51 -3.31 -8.35 -0.21
N ALA A 52 -2.14 -7.69 -0.30
CA ALA A 52 -0.88 -8.25 0.13
C ALA A 52 -0.91 -8.62 1.62
N LEU A 53 -1.41 -7.73 2.48
CA LEU A 53 -1.54 -8.00 3.91
C LEU A 53 -2.48 -9.18 4.21
N ARG A 54 -3.62 -9.26 3.50
CA ARG A 54 -4.56 -10.38 3.62
C ARG A 54 -3.92 -11.69 3.20
N ALA A 55 -3.13 -11.68 2.12
CA ALA A 55 -2.42 -12.86 1.64
C ALA A 55 -1.41 -13.37 2.68
N GLU A 56 -0.61 -12.49 3.29
CA GLU A 56 0.35 -12.86 4.34
C GLU A 56 -0.34 -13.42 5.59
N ILE A 57 -1.46 -12.83 6.01
CA ILE A 57 -2.27 -13.36 7.13
C ILE A 57 -2.83 -14.74 6.79
N ALA A 58 -3.34 -14.94 5.57
CA ALA A 58 -3.87 -16.23 5.12
C ALA A 58 -2.77 -17.30 5.07
N ALA A 59 -1.59 -16.95 4.53
CA ALA A 59 -0.42 -17.82 4.51
C ALA A 59 0.02 -18.20 5.94
N GLY A 60 0.06 -17.24 6.86
CA GLY A 60 0.35 -17.48 8.28
C GLY A 60 -0.67 -18.41 8.94
N ARG A 61 -1.97 -18.24 8.65
CA ARG A 61 -3.04 -19.12 9.17
C ARG A 61 -3.00 -20.54 8.60
N ALA A 62 -2.60 -20.68 7.34
CA ALA A 62 -2.42 -21.98 6.69
C ALA A 62 -1.09 -22.67 7.08
N SER A 63 -0.19 -21.95 7.76
CA SER A 63 1.09 -22.49 8.21
C SER A 63 0.92 -23.46 9.39
N SER A 64 2.05 -24.01 9.86
CA SER A 64 2.05 -24.91 11.01
C SER A 64 1.36 -24.31 12.23
N PRO A 65 0.83 -25.15 13.15
CA PRO A 65 0.22 -24.66 14.38
C PRO A 65 1.12 -23.68 15.13
N ALA A 66 0.49 -22.72 15.80
CA ALA A 66 1.18 -21.77 16.65
C ALA A 66 2.08 -22.50 17.65
N LYS A 67 3.30 -22.00 17.82
CA LYS A 67 4.26 -22.50 18.81
C LYS A 67 4.29 -21.52 19.98
N SER A 68 4.49 -22.04 21.19
CA SER A 68 4.68 -21.18 22.35
C SER A 68 5.96 -20.36 22.21
N ALA A 69 5.97 -19.17 22.80
CA ALA A 69 7.13 -18.29 22.75
C ALA A 69 8.35 -18.97 23.41
N GLU A 70 8.14 -19.62 24.55
CA GLU A 70 9.17 -20.34 25.31
C GLU A 70 9.84 -21.41 24.44
N ALA A 71 9.06 -22.28 23.78
CA ALA A 71 9.62 -23.33 22.93
C ALA A 71 10.40 -22.77 21.72
N VAL A 72 10.04 -21.59 21.24
CA VAL A 72 10.78 -20.90 20.17
C VAL A 72 12.09 -20.33 20.71
N PHE A 73 12.06 -19.68 21.87
CA PHE A 73 13.25 -19.09 22.50
C PHE A 73 14.24 -20.15 22.94
N ASP A 74 13.80 -21.22 23.62
CA ASP A 74 14.65 -22.34 24.05
C ASP A 74 15.43 -22.93 22.85
N ARG A 75 14.73 -23.14 21.72
CA ARG A 75 15.34 -23.65 20.48
C ARG A 75 16.35 -22.66 19.91
N LEU A 76 16.05 -21.36 19.94
CA LEU A 76 16.95 -20.33 19.41
C LEU A 76 18.21 -20.17 20.26
N GLU A 77 18.09 -20.17 21.58
CA GLU A 77 19.22 -20.11 22.51
C GLU A 77 20.16 -21.31 22.32
N ALA A 78 19.61 -22.52 22.25
CA ALA A 78 20.39 -23.72 21.98
C ALA A 78 21.13 -23.65 20.62
N LYS A 79 20.49 -23.12 19.58
CA LYS A 79 21.10 -22.94 18.26
C LYS A 79 22.30 -21.99 18.33
N TYR A 80 22.17 -20.85 19.00
CA TYR A 80 23.22 -19.83 19.05
C TYR A 80 24.36 -20.21 20.00
N ALA A 81 24.08 -20.88 21.12
CA ALA A 81 25.12 -21.41 22.01
C ALA A 81 26.06 -22.38 21.26
N ALA A 82 25.50 -23.30 20.48
CA ALA A 82 26.26 -24.24 19.66
C ALA A 82 27.06 -23.58 18.51
N GLN A 83 26.73 -22.35 18.13
CA GLN A 83 27.49 -21.58 17.14
C GLN A 83 28.66 -20.81 17.76
N VAL A 84 28.59 -20.47 19.05
CA VAL A 84 29.66 -19.78 19.78
C VAL A 84 30.76 -20.75 20.23
N GLU A 85 30.43 -22.02 20.44
CA GLU A 85 31.40 -23.07 20.80
C GLU A 85 32.20 -23.64 19.59
N ARG A 86 32.05 -23.04 18.40
CA ARG A 86 32.84 -23.35 17.19
C ARG A 86 33.88 -22.27 16.91
#